data_AF-A0A177HYM9-F1
#
_entry.id   AF-A0A177HYM9-F1
#
_cell.length_a   1.000
_cell.length_b   1.000
_cell.length_c   1.000
_cell.angle_alpha   90.00
_cell.angle_beta   90.00
_cell.angle_gamma   90.00
#
_symmetry.space_group_name_H-M   'P 1'
#
loop_
_entity.id
_entity.type
_entity.pdbx_description
1 polymer ?
#
loop_
_entity_poly.entity_id
_entity_poly.type
_entity_poly.pdbx_seq_one_letter_code
_entity_poly.pdbx_strand_id
1 'polypeptide(L)'
;MRTWTDEDLLVCSDAGVPSNLVDSEHCFNTHEEATVAALLAGVDSFTDHGTDSSEITARVRGALEQGLLTESDIDPAVRRQLSVRFRLGEFHPQCDPHTLTKDFDTLRATAPSPRRRRSRRWSC
;
A
#
# COMPACT_ATOMS: atom_id res chain seq x y z
N MET A 1 7.57 9.12 -11.51
CA MET A 1 7.70 7.68 -11.17
C MET A 1 7.10 6.78 -12.25
N ARG A 2 5.82 6.95 -12.62
CA ARG A 2 5.14 6.10 -13.62
C ARG A 2 5.66 6.23 -15.06
N THR A 3 6.58 7.14 -15.35
CA THR A 3 7.28 7.25 -16.64
C THR A 3 8.58 6.44 -16.70
N TRP A 4 8.96 5.76 -15.61
CA TRP A 4 10.22 5.02 -15.53
C TRP A 4 10.10 3.54 -15.92
N THR A 5 8.88 3.07 -16.16
CA THR A 5 8.56 1.70 -16.56
C THR A 5 7.25 1.70 -17.34
N ASP A 6 7.07 0.70 -18.20
CA ASP A 6 5.83 0.44 -18.91
C ASP A 6 4.84 -0.40 -18.08
N GLU A 7 5.25 -0.90 -16.92
CA GLU A 7 4.42 -1.70 -16.00
C GLU A 7 3.53 -0.83 -15.09
N ASP A 8 2.38 -1.39 -14.70
CA ASP A 8 1.54 -0.80 -13.65
C ASP A 8 2.28 -0.81 -12.31
N LEU A 9 2.42 0.37 -11.69
CA LEU A 9 3.02 0.51 -10.36
C LEU A 9 1.94 0.76 -9.31
N LEU A 10 1.98 0.02 -8.21
CA LEU A 10 1.23 0.29 -6.99
C LEU A 10 2.06 1.17 -6.06
N VAL A 11 1.55 2.36 -5.73
CA VAL A 11 2.20 3.28 -4.78
C VAL A 11 1.49 3.21 -3.42
N CYS A 12 2.22 2.78 -2.40
CA CYS A 12 1.73 2.79 -1.03
C CYS A 12 2.32 3.98 -0.27
N SER A 13 1.53 4.63 0.58
CA SER A 13 2.08 5.57 1.55
C SER A 13 2.94 4.81 2.57
N ASP A 14 3.87 5.50 3.22
CA ASP A 14 4.43 4.97 4.47
C ASP A 14 3.36 5.01 5.58
N ALA A 15 3.61 4.27 6.66
CA ALA A 15 2.72 4.12 7.78
C ALA A 15 2.45 5.48 8.47
N GLY A 16 1.17 5.83 8.62
CA GLY A 16 0.73 7.04 9.32
C GLY A 16 0.83 8.33 8.50
N VAL A 17 1.43 8.29 7.30
CA VAL A 17 1.51 9.45 6.41
C VAL A 17 0.13 10.07 6.13
N PRO A 18 -0.94 9.30 5.85
CA PRO A 18 -2.24 9.89 5.51
C PRO A 18 -2.81 10.80 6.62
N SER A 19 -2.67 10.42 7.90
CA SER A 19 -3.09 11.26 9.03
C SER A 19 -2.12 12.43 9.29
N ASN A 20 -0.82 12.18 9.17
CA ASN A 20 0.21 13.19 9.41
C ASN A 20 0.09 14.43 8.51
N LEU A 21 -0.44 14.28 7.29
CA LEU A 21 -0.67 15.41 6.37
C LEU A 21 -1.53 16.53 6.99
N VAL A 22 -2.34 16.22 8.00
CA VAL A 22 -3.16 17.18 8.75
C VAL A 22 -2.63 17.34 10.18
N ASP A 23 -2.39 16.23 10.87
CA ASP A 23 -2.16 16.22 12.31
C ASP A 23 -0.80 16.79 12.72
N SER A 24 0.26 16.47 11.98
CA SER A 24 1.64 16.87 12.32
C SER A 24 2.22 17.87 11.33
N GLU A 25 2.00 17.64 10.03
CA GLU A 25 2.62 18.43 8.96
C GLU A 25 1.77 19.65 8.58
N HIS A 26 0.49 19.67 8.99
CA HIS A 26 -0.45 20.77 8.75
C HIS A 26 -0.46 21.25 7.28
N CYS A 27 -0.32 20.31 6.33
CA CYS A 27 -0.29 20.60 4.90
C CYS A 27 -1.71 20.88 4.35
N PHE A 28 -2.74 20.35 5.02
CA PHE A 28 -4.15 20.52 4.66
C PHE A 28 -4.99 20.81 5.91
N ASN A 29 -6.17 21.39 5.71
CA ASN A 29 -7.07 21.75 6.80
C ASN A 29 -7.96 20.58 7.26
N THR A 30 -8.25 19.63 6.35
CA THR A 30 -9.09 18.46 6.64
C THR A 30 -8.46 17.17 6.13
N HIS A 31 -8.82 16.04 6.75
CA HIS A 31 -8.32 14.74 6.33
C HIS A 31 -8.89 14.30 4.98
N GLU A 32 -10.09 14.73 4.63
CA GLU A 32 -10.69 14.52 3.32
C GLU A 32 -9.86 15.22 2.23
N GLU A 33 -9.54 16.50 2.40
CA GLU A 33 -8.68 17.26 1.46
C GLU A 33 -7.30 16.61 1.30
N ALA A 34 -6.68 16.20 2.42
CA ALA A 34 -5.40 15.50 2.39
C ALA A 34 -5.47 14.16 1.64
N THR A 35 -6.54 13.39 1.87
CA THR A 35 -6.77 12.09 1.22
C THR A 35 -6.96 12.27 -0.29
N VAL A 36 -7.76 13.27 -0.70
CA VAL A 36 -7.94 13.65 -2.11
C VAL A 36 -6.60 14.01 -2.74
N ALA A 37 -5.84 14.91 -2.12
CA ALA A 37 -4.58 15.38 -2.65
C ALA A 37 -3.57 14.23 -2.81
N ALA A 38 -3.48 13.33 -1.82
CA ALA A 38 -2.60 12.17 -1.89
C ALA A 38 -3.01 11.18 -2.99
N LEU A 39 -4.32 10.90 -3.14
CA LEU A 39 -4.84 10.05 -4.22
C LEU A 39 -4.50 10.62 -5.60
N LEU A 40 -4.78 11.91 -5.81
CA LEU A 40 -4.52 12.60 -7.07
C LEU A 40 -3.01 12.74 -7.36
N ALA A 41 -2.18 12.86 -6.32
CA ALA A 41 -0.71 12.80 -6.44
C ALA A 41 -0.21 11.38 -6.81
N GLY A 42 -1.09 10.37 -6.72
CA GLY A 42 -0.85 9.03 -7.20
C GLY A 42 -0.61 7.99 -6.10
N VAL A 43 -0.90 8.28 -4.84
CA VAL A 43 -0.95 7.24 -3.80
C VAL A 43 -2.14 6.32 -4.10
N ASP A 44 -1.89 5.03 -4.26
CA ASP A 44 -2.90 4.04 -4.61
C ASP A 44 -3.34 3.21 -3.38
N SER A 45 -2.54 3.17 -2.32
CA SER A 45 -2.84 2.49 -1.05
C SER A 45 -2.42 3.34 0.14
N PHE A 46 -3.37 3.58 1.04
CA PHE A 46 -3.14 4.31 2.28
C PHE A 46 -2.79 3.34 3.40
N THR A 47 -1.58 3.43 3.92
CA THR A 47 -1.12 2.63 5.05
C THR A 47 -1.26 3.45 6.32
N ASP A 48 -2.39 3.29 7.00
CA ASP A 48 -2.71 4.01 8.23
C ASP A 48 -3.64 3.19 9.13
N HIS A 49 -3.70 3.52 10.43
CA HIS A 49 -4.57 2.88 11.42
C HIS A 49 -4.43 1.35 11.54
N GLY A 50 -3.25 0.82 11.19
CA GLY A 50 -2.93 -0.61 11.32
C GLY A 50 -3.77 -1.49 10.41
N THR A 51 -4.58 -2.38 11.00
CA THR A 51 -5.49 -3.27 10.25
C THR A 51 -6.89 -2.70 10.09
N ASP A 52 -7.17 -1.52 10.66
CA ASP A 52 -8.47 -0.88 10.57
C ASP A 52 -8.51 0.09 9.38
N SER A 53 -9.27 -0.28 8.34
CA SER A 53 -9.46 0.56 7.17
C SER A 53 -10.65 1.53 7.29
N SER A 54 -11.40 1.49 8.40
CA SER A 54 -12.64 2.26 8.55
C SER A 54 -12.41 3.76 8.49
N GLU A 55 -11.33 4.27 9.09
CA GLU A 55 -11.00 5.70 9.07
C GLU A 55 -10.68 6.22 7.66
N ILE A 56 -9.79 5.55 6.94
CA ILE A 56 -9.45 5.95 5.57
C ILE A 56 -10.66 5.83 4.65
N THR A 57 -11.43 4.75 4.76
CA THR A 57 -12.64 4.59 3.92
C THR A 57 -13.71 5.62 4.25
N ALA A 58 -13.85 6.04 5.52
CA ALA A 58 -14.71 7.15 5.90
C ALA A 58 -14.25 8.48 5.27
N ARG A 59 -12.94 8.77 5.27
CA ARG A 59 -12.39 9.99 4.64
C ARG A 59 -12.62 10.02 3.13
N VAL A 60 -12.43 8.88 2.44
CA VAL A 60 -12.74 8.78 0.99
C VAL A 60 -14.23 8.97 0.73
N ARG A 61 -15.12 8.38 1.54
CA ARG A 61 -16.58 8.58 1.42
C ARG A 61 -16.98 10.03 1.69
N GLY A 62 -16.45 10.64 2.74
CA GLY A 62 -16.67 12.05 3.05
C GLY A 62 -16.24 12.97 1.90
N ALA A 63 -15.10 12.68 1.26
CA ALA A 63 -14.65 13.42 0.07
C ALA A 63 -15.59 13.25 -1.13
N LEU A 64 -16.14 12.06 -1.37
CA LEU A 64 -17.15 11.82 -2.41
C LEU A 64 -18.46 12.58 -2.12
N GLU A 65 -18.93 12.55 -0.87
CA GLU A 65 -20.14 13.26 -0.44
C GLU A 65 -20.00 14.79 -0.57
N GLN A 66 -18.79 15.31 -0.32
CA GLN A 66 -18.46 16.72 -0.50
C GLN A 66 -18.19 17.10 -1.96
N GLY A 67 -18.12 16.14 -2.88
CA GLY A 67 -17.79 16.37 -4.29
C GLY A 67 -16.32 16.76 -4.53
N LEU A 68 -15.42 16.46 -3.60
CA LEU A 68 -13.98 16.67 -3.73
C LEU A 68 -13.31 15.60 -4.59
N LEU A 69 -13.96 14.44 -4.73
CA LEU A 69 -13.56 13.34 -5.60
C LEU A 69 -14.76 12.84 -6.40
N THR A 70 -14.45 12.16 -7.50
CA THR A 70 -15.38 11.31 -8.23
C THR A 70 -14.93 9.85 -8.17
N GLU A 71 -15.84 8.92 -8.49
CA GLU A 71 -15.48 7.50 -8.64
C GLU A 71 -14.37 7.31 -9.69
N SER A 72 -14.38 8.13 -10.75
CA SER A 72 -13.37 8.07 -11.82
C SER A 72 -11.96 8.45 -11.36
N ASP A 73 -11.82 9.20 -10.26
CA ASP A 73 -10.52 9.50 -9.65
C ASP A 73 -9.98 8.31 -8.84
N ILE A 74 -10.88 7.44 -8.34
CA ILE A 74 -10.57 6.27 -7.51
C ILE A 74 -10.25 5.04 -8.38
N ASP A 75 -10.94 4.88 -9.50
CA ASP A 75 -10.80 3.74 -10.42
C ASP A 75 -9.34 3.39 -10.78
N PRO A 76 -8.46 4.36 -11.09
CA PRO A 76 -7.06 4.05 -11.43
C PRO A 76 -6.30 3.40 -10.27
N ALA A 77 -6.53 3.85 -9.03
CA ALA A 77 -5.88 3.29 -7.84
C ALA A 77 -6.36 1.86 -7.58
N VAL A 78 -7.68 1.64 -7.65
CA VAL A 78 -8.28 0.30 -7.48
C VAL A 78 -7.77 -0.67 -8.55
N ARG A 79 -7.71 -0.23 -9.82
CA ARG A 79 -7.18 -1.04 -10.92
C ARG A 79 -5.74 -1.48 -10.64
N ARG A 80 -4.87 -0.60 -10.14
CA ARG A 80 -3.48 -0.94 -9.81
C ARG A 80 -3.38 -1.92 -8.63
N GLN A 81 -4.19 -1.74 -7.58
CA GLN A 81 -4.26 -2.71 -6.49
C GLN A 81 -4.65 -4.11 -6.99
N LEU A 82 -5.74 -4.19 -7.76
CA LEU A 82 -6.23 -5.46 -8.31
C LEU A 82 -5.23 -6.09 -9.30
N SER A 83 -4.54 -5.27 -10.09
CA SER A 83 -3.50 -5.69 -11.03
C SER A 83 -2.33 -6.39 -10.32
N VAL A 84 -1.91 -5.90 -9.15
CA VAL A 84 -0.91 -6.57 -8.31
C VAL A 84 -1.44 -7.87 -7.72
N ARG A 85 -2.63 -7.85 -7.10
CA ARG A 85 -3.26 -9.04 -6.50
C ARG A 85 -3.46 -10.16 -7.52
N PHE A 86 -3.85 -9.81 -8.75
CA PHE A 86 -3.98 -10.75 -9.86
C PHE A 86 -2.63 -11.38 -10.25
N ARG A 87 -1.57 -10.57 -10.41
CA ARG A 87 -0.22 -11.08 -10.74
C ARG A 87 0.36 -11.95 -9.63
N LEU A 88 -0.03 -11.72 -8.38
CA LEU A 88 0.33 -12.57 -7.23
C LEU A 88 -0.49 -13.86 -7.16
N GLY A 89 -1.45 -14.07 -8.06
CA GLY A 89 -2.23 -15.31 -8.14
C GLY A 89 -3.37 -15.40 -7.13
N GLU A 90 -3.72 -14.32 -6.42
CA GLU A 90 -4.76 -14.33 -5.38
C GLU A 90 -6.13 -14.79 -5.90
N PHE A 91 -6.40 -14.57 -7.19
CA PHE A 91 -7.66 -14.94 -7.84
C PHE A 91 -7.59 -16.26 -8.64
N HIS A 92 -6.49 -17.03 -8.53
CA HIS A 92 -6.30 -18.30 -9.24
C HIS A 92 -6.00 -19.46 -8.27
N PRO A 93 -7.03 -20.04 -7.61
CA PRO A 93 -6.85 -21.07 -6.58
C PRO A 93 -6.10 -22.33 -7.04
N GLN A 94 -6.26 -22.71 -8.32
CA GLN A 94 -5.59 -23.89 -8.89
C GLN A 94 -4.08 -23.68 -9.12
N CYS A 95 -3.62 -22.43 -9.09
CA CYS A 95 -2.23 -22.04 -9.27
C CYS A 95 -1.73 -21.20 -8.10
N ASP A 96 -2.33 -21.34 -6.90
CA ASP A 96 -1.97 -20.57 -5.72
C ASP A 96 -0.48 -20.80 -5.38
N PRO A 97 0.37 -19.76 -5.53
CA PRO A 97 1.81 -19.87 -5.31
C PRO A 97 2.17 -20.13 -3.84
N HIS A 98 1.23 -19.96 -2.91
CA HIS A 98 1.42 -20.14 -1.47
C HIS A 98 1.03 -21.55 -0.96
N THR A 99 0.55 -22.43 -1.84
CA THR A 99 0.20 -23.82 -1.44
C THR A 99 1.37 -24.61 -0.86
N LEU A 100 2.61 -24.26 -1.25
CA LEU A 100 3.86 -24.91 -0.80
C LEU A 100 4.56 -24.17 0.35
N THR A 101 4.04 -23.04 0.84
CA THR A 101 4.73 -22.22 1.87
C THR A 101 4.43 -22.60 3.32
N LYS A 102 3.63 -23.66 3.56
CA LYS A 102 3.32 -24.15 4.92
C LYS A 102 4.56 -24.49 5.75
N ASP A 103 5.68 -24.81 5.11
CA ASP A 103 6.93 -25.17 5.79
C ASP A 103 7.78 -23.94 6.20
N PHE A 104 7.50 -22.75 5.65
CA PHE A 104 8.31 -21.54 5.88
C PHE A 104 7.95 -20.79 7.17
N ASP A 105 6.77 -21.03 7.75
CA ASP A 105 6.27 -20.35 8.97
C ASP A 105 6.60 -21.10 10.27
N THR A 106 7.55 -22.03 10.25
CA THR A 106 8.05 -22.59 11.51
C THR A 106 8.87 -21.51 12.23
N LEU A 107 8.41 -21.06 13.41
CA LEU A 107 8.97 -20.01 14.30
C LEU A 107 10.45 -20.18 14.73
N ARG A 108 11.25 -21.01 14.06
CA ARG A 108 12.65 -21.26 14.37
C ARG A 108 13.55 -21.28 13.14
N ALA A 109 13.65 -20.17 12.43
CA ALA A 109 14.82 -19.88 11.57
C ALA A 109 15.96 -19.23 12.38
N THR A 110 16.36 -19.83 13.52
CA THR A 110 17.46 -19.33 14.38
C THR A 110 18.83 -19.84 13.93
N ALA A 111 19.03 -20.05 12.63
CA ALA A 111 20.36 -20.19 12.05
C ALA A 111 20.47 -19.22 10.87
N PRO A 112 21.39 -18.23 10.91
CA PRO A 112 21.57 -17.35 9.77
C PRO A 112 21.97 -18.19 8.56
N SER A 113 21.19 -18.08 7.49
CA SER A 113 21.55 -18.68 6.20
C SER A 113 22.96 -18.24 5.78
N PRO A 114 23.70 -19.04 5.01
CA PRO A 114 25.07 -18.71 4.58
C PRO A 114 25.18 -17.32 3.92
N ARG A 115 24.11 -16.86 3.28
CA ARG A 115 24.02 -15.52 2.66
C ARG A 115 24.08 -14.39 3.70
N ARG A 116 23.51 -14.56 4.89
CA ARG A 116 23.52 -13.55 5.97
C ARG A 116 24.87 -13.41 6.66
N ARG A 117 25.77 -14.40 6.53
CA ARG A 117 27.15 -14.31 7.06
C ARG A 117 28.07 -13.45 6.20
N ARG A 118 27.82 -13.32 4.89
CA ARG A 118 28.65 -12.50 3.99
C ARG A 118 28.39 -11.00 4.11
N SER A 119 27.17 -10.57 4.45
CA SER A 119 26.84 -9.14 4.57
C SER A 119 27.46 -8.47 5.79
N ARG A 120 27.64 -9.20 6.91
CA ARG A 120 28.29 -8.66 8.13
C ARG A 120 29.79 -8.35 7.97
N ARG A 121 30.42 -8.83 6.89
CA ARG A 121 31.83 -8.50 6.58
C ARG A 121 31.97 -7.09 5.96
N TRP A 122 30.87 -6.46 5.58
CA TRP A 122 30.82 -5.15 4.91
C TRP A 122 30.07 -4.10 5.72
N SER A 123 29.95 -4.30 7.04
CA SER A 123 29.46 -3.27 7.96
C SER A 123 30.64 -2.89 8.84
N CYS A 124 31.29 -1.77 8.50
CA CYS A 124 32.25 -1.09 9.37
C CYS A 124 31.56 -0.57 10.63
#